data_AF-A0A7J4P612-F1
#
_entry.id   AF-A0A7J4P612-F1
#
_cell.length_a   1.000
_cell.length_b   1.000
_cell.length_c   1.000
_cell.angle_alpha   90.00
_cell.angle_beta   90.00
_cell.angle_gamma   90.00
#
_symmetry.space_group_name_H-M   'P 1'
#
loop_
_entity.id
_entity.type
_entity.pdbx_description
1 polymer ?
#
loop_
_entity_poly.entity_id
_entity_poly.type
_entity_poly.pdbx_seq_one_letter_code
_entity_poly.pdbx_strand_id
1 'polypeptide(L)'
;MEENKNVWVWVLVAVALLFLFGSFGMGGYGMMGFGMGFGVLFMILFWGAVIWLVYSLIKAAQTNAQGKGESATAILKRRYAKGEISKKQYEEMWKELSR
;
A
#
# COMPACT_ATOMS: atom_id res chain seq x y z
N MET A 1 -2.89 -8.54 15.68
CA MET A 1 -2.91 -7.94 14.33
C MET A 1 -1.71 -8.54 13.61
N GLU A 2 -1.89 -9.68 12.93
CA GLU A 2 -0.78 -10.29 12.21
C GLU A 2 -0.50 -9.44 10.98
N GLU A 3 0.59 -8.70 11.03
CA GLU A 3 1.16 -8.02 9.88
C GLU A 3 1.40 -9.07 8.79
N ASN A 4 0.60 -9.02 7.72
CA ASN A 4 0.72 -9.97 6.62
C ASN A 4 2.07 -9.73 5.94
N LYS A 5 3.07 -10.51 6.34
CA LYS A 5 4.43 -10.47 5.79
C LYS A 5 4.43 -10.57 4.27
N ASN A 6 3.43 -11.20 3.66
CA ASN A 6 3.31 -11.30 2.20
C ASN A 6 3.00 -9.94 1.57
N VAL A 7 2.18 -9.09 2.21
CA VAL A 7 1.89 -7.73 1.68
C VAL A 7 3.16 -6.90 1.64
N TRP A 8 3.98 -6.95 2.69
CA TRP A 8 5.27 -6.25 2.72
C TRP A 8 6.26 -6.81 1.72
N VAL A 9 6.28 -8.13 1.51
CA VAL A 9 7.06 -8.76 0.45
C VAL A 9 6.60 -8.29 -0.93
N TRP A 10 5.30 -8.24 -1.21
CA TRP A 10 4.76 -7.75 -2.48
C TRP A 10 5.00 -6.26 -2.70
N VAL A 11 4.96 -5.43 -1.65
CA VAL A 11 5.30 -4.01 -1.71
C VAL A 11 6.80 -3.83 -2.00
N LEU A 12 7.67 -4.57 -1.32
CA LEU A 12 9.12 -4.53 -1.57
C LEU A 12 9.46 -5.01 -2.98
N VAL A 13 8.80 -6.08 -3.45
CA VAL A 13 8.96 -6.60 -4.82
C VAL A 13 8.45 -5.58 -5.85
N ALA A 14 7.31 -4.94 -5.62
CA ALA A 14 6.79 -3.90 -6.52
C ALA A 14 7.74 -2.69 -6.61
N VAL A 15 8.29 -2.25 -5.47
CA VAL A 15 9.29 -1.18 -5.41
C VAL A 15 10.58 -1.58 -6.13
N ALA A 16 11.06 -2.82 -5.92
CA ALA A 16 12.25 -3.34 -6.58
C ALA A 16 12.05 -3.50 -8.10
N LEU A 17 10.86 -3.92 -8.54
CA LEU A 17 10.50 -4.02 -9.95
C LEU A 17 10.38 -2.64 -10.59
N LEU A 18 9.77 -1.66 -9.91
CA LEU A 18 9.74 -0.26 -10.40
C LEU A 18 11.15 0.32 -10.55
N PHE A 19 12.06 -0.01 -9.63
CA PHE A 19 13.46 0.40 -9.69
C PHE A 19 14.20 -0.27 -10.86
N LEU A 20 14.00 -1.59 -11.06
CA LEU A 20 14.57 -2.33 -12.18
C LEU A 20 14.02 -1.87 -13.54
N PHE A 21 12.72 -1.61 -13.64
CA PHE A 21 12.08 -1.13 -14.87
C PHE A 21 12.49 0.31 -15.21
N GLY A 22 12.63 1.17 -14.20
CA GLY A 22 13.15 2.54 -14.38
C GLY A 22 14.63 2.57 -14.78
N SER A 23 15.43 1.61 -14.29
CA SER A 23 16.85 1.49 -14.62
C SER A 23 17.09 0.87 -16.00
N PHE A 24 16.19 0.02 -16.50
CA PHE A 24 16.31 -0.61 -17.82
C PHE A 24 15.86 0.30 -18.99
N GLY A 25 15.13 1.38 -18.71
CA GLY A 25 14.69 2.38 -19.71
C GLY A 25 15.72 3.48 -20.04
N MET A 26 16.85 3.53 -19.32
CA MET A 26 17.90 4.55 -19.51
C MET A 26 19.24 3.91 -19.91
N GLY A 27 19.19 2.81 -20.66
CA GLY A 27 20.36 2.14 -21.25
C GLY A 27 20.80 2.71 -22.61
N GLY A 28 20.31 3.88 -23.00
CA GLY A 28 20.66 4.51 -24.27
C GLY A 28 20.72 6.03 -24.11
N TYR A 29 21.84 6.61 -24.53
CA TYR A 29 22.11 8.04 -24.69
C TYR A 29 22.52 8.82 -23.43
N GLY A 30 23.85 9.01 -23.28
CA GLY A 30 24.35 10.35 -22.97
C GLY A 30 25.44 10.46 -21.91
N MET A 31 26.69 10.48 -22.37
CA MET A 31 27.74 11.40 -21.93
C MET A 31 28.33 11.28 -20.51
N MET A 32 29.57 10.78 -20.48
CA MET A 32 30.73 11.39 -19.82
C MET A 32 30.47 12.57 -18.85
N GLY A 33 30.95 12.43 -17.60
CA GLY A 33 31.50 13.57 -16.84
C GLY A 33 30.83 13.87 -15.50
N PHE A 34 31.46 13.42 -14.41
CA PHE A 34 31.51 14.07 -13.09
C PHE A 34 30.22 14.38 -12.29
N GLY A 35 29.00 14.21 -12.82
CA GLY A 35 27.73 14.48 -12.12
C GLY A 35 26.97 13.25 -11.61
N MET A 36 27.46 12.04 -11.89
CA MET A 36 26.71 10.79 -11.73
C MET A 36 26.41 10.44 -10.26
N GLY A 37 27.29 10.80 -9.31
CA GLY A 37 27.10 10.49 -7.89
C GLY A 37 25.97 11.29 -7.24
N PHE A 38 25.86 12.58 -7.56
CA PHE A 38 24.80 13.45 -7.02
C PHE A 38 23.43 13.13 -7.62
N GLY A 39 23.37 12.82 -8.93
CA GLY A 39 22.13 12.42 -9.59
C GLY A 39 21.57 11.11 -9.04
N VAL A 40 22.42 10.09 -8.82
CA VAL A 40 22.02 8.80 -8.24
C VAL A 40 21.58 8.96 -6.78
N LEU A 41 22.31 9.75 -6.00
CA LEU A 41 21.96 10.00 -4.60
C LEU A 41 20.62 10.74 -4.47
N PHE A 42 20.40 11.78 -5.29
CA PHE A 42 19.14 12.53 -5.32
C PHE A 42 17.98 11.65 -5.81
N MET A 43 18.22 10.77 -6.79
CA MET A 43 17.22 9.83 -7.30
C MET A 43 16.79 8.83 -6.19
N ILE A 44 17.73 8.21 -5.48
CA ILE A 44 17.43 7.30 -4.36
C ILE A 44 16.68 8.03 -3.25
N LEU A 45 17.11 9.24 -2.90
CA LEU A 45 16.42 10.08 -1.91
C LEU A 45 14.99 10.42 -2.34
N PHE A 46 14.80 10.79 -3.61
CA PHE A 46 13.48 11.09 -4.18
C PHE A 46 12.56 9.88 -4.13
N TRP A 47 13.03 8.70 -4.58
CA TRP A 47 12.25 7.46 -4.50
C TRP A 47 11.96 7.04 -3.05
N GLY A 48 12.92 7.20 -2.13
CA GLY A 48 12.71 6.98 -0.70
C GLY A 48 11.63 7.89 -0.12
N ALA A 49 11.64 9.18 -0.50
CA ALA A 49 10.62 10.14 -0.09
C ALA A 49 9.23 9.80 -0.67
N VAL A 50 9.16 9.36 -1.94
CA VAL A 50 7.91 8.89 -2.56
C VAL A 50 7.35 7.67 -1.82
N ILE A 51 8.19 6.68 -1.50
CA ILE A 51 7.76 5.49 -0.73
C ILE A 51 7.28 5.90 0.66
N TRP A 52 8.01 6.78 1.35
CA TRP A 52 7.62 7.30 2.66
C TRP A 52 6.27 8.03 2.61
N LEU A 53 6.04 8.84 1.57
CA LEU A 53 4.78 9.56 1.36
C LEU A 53 3.62 8.59 1.11
N VAL A 54 3.80 7.58 0.25
CA VAL A 54 2.79 6.53 0.00
C VAL A 54 2.50 5.75 1.28
N TYR A 55 3.53 5.37 2.04
CA TYR A 55 3.37 4.68 3.32
C TYR A 55 2.62 5.54 4.34
N SER A 56 2.96 6.82 4.44
CA SER A 56 2.27 7.78 5.32
C SER A 56 0.79 7.92 4.95
N LEU A 57 0.47 8.01 3.66
CA LEU A 57 -0.91 8.07 3.17
C LEU A 57 -1.68 6.78 3.44
N ILE A 58 -1.08 5.61 3.22
CA ILE A 58 -1.70 4.32 3.54
C ILE A 58 -1.91 4.19 5.05
N LYS A 59 -0.91 4.55 5.86
CA LYS A 59 -1.00 4.53 7.33
C LYS A 59 -2.07 5.51 7.82
N ALA A 60 -2.14 6.71 7.25
CA ALA A 60 -3.16 7.70 7.54
C ALA A 60 -4.56 7.24 7.11
N ALA A 61 -4.68 6.52 5.99
CA ALA A 61 -5.93 5.91 5.55
C ALA A 61 -6.35 4.75 6.47
N GLN A 62 -5.39 3.96 6.94
CA GLN A 62 -5.63 2.88 7.91
C GLN A 62 -5.98 3.44 9.30
N THR A 63 -5.33 4.50 9.77
CA THR A 63 -5.70 5.15 11.04
C THR A 63 -6.99 5.93 10.95
N ASN A 64 -7.35 6.52 9.79
CA ASN A 64 -8.69 7.08 9.58
C ASN A 64 -9.78 5.99 9.52
N ALA A 65 -9.45 4.77 9.08
CA ALA A 65 -10.35 3.62 9.20
C ALA A 65 -10.48 3.11 10.65
N GLN A 66 -9.58 3.54 11.55
CA GLN A 66 -9.56 3.12 12.96
C GLN A 66 -10.04 4.23 13.92
N GLY A 67 -9.98 5.52 13.51
CA GLY A 67 -10.32 6.69 14.31
C GLY A 67 -11.75 7.23 14.12
N LYS A 68 -12.47 6.80 13.06
CA LYS A 68 -13.93 6.93 12.98
C LYS A 68 -14.46 5.54 13.26
N GLY A 69 -15.00 5.34 14.47
CA GLY A 69 -15.33 4.04 15.06
C GLY A 69 -15.73 3.00 14.02
N GLU A 70 -15.03 1.86 14.03
CA GLU A 70 -15.19 0.76 13.08
C GLU A 70 -16.62 0.74 12.55
N SER A 71 -16.83 1.19 11.31
CA SER A 71 -18.19 1.24 10.77
C SER A 71 -18.77 -0.15 10.94
N ALA A 72 -19.99 -0.27 11.45
CA ALA A 72 -20.57 -1.58 11.74
C ALA A 72 -20.51 -2.52 10.52
N THR A 73 -20.49 -1.93 9.31
CA THR A 73 -20.23 -2.57 8.02
C THR A 73 -18.82 -3.18 7.87
N ALA A 74 -17.76 -2.55 8.37
CA ALA A 74 -16.40 -3.07 8.38
C ALA A 74 -16.23 -4.25 9.34
N ILE A 75 -16.85 -4.18 10.53
CA ILE A 75 -16.91 -5.31 11.48
C ILE A 75 -17.63 -6.49 10.85
N LEU A 76 -18.78 -6.24 10.22
CA LEU A 76 -19.56 -7.27 9.54
C LEU A 76 -18.77 -7.95 8.42
N LYS A 77 -18.10 -7.16 7.57
CA LYS A 77 -17.27 -7.69 6.48
C LYS A 77 -16.13 -8.56 7.01
N ARG A 78 -15.52 -8.17 8.12
CA ARG A 78 -14.44 -8.94 8.77
C ARG A 78 -14.95 -10.28 9.31
N ARG A 79 -16.12 -10.31 9.97
CA ARG A 79 -16.71 -11.56 10.50
C ARG A 79 -17.17 -12.50 9.39
N TYR A 80 -17.71 -11.96 8.29
CA TYR A 80 -18.05 -12.76 7.10
C TYR A 80 -16.81 -13.38 6.47
N ALA A 81 -15.73 -12.61 6.31
CA ALA A 81 -14.46 -13.11 5.77
C ALA A 81 -13.81 -14.20 6.65
N LYS A 82 -14.05 -14.15 7.97
CA LYS A 82 -13.64 -15.19 8.90
C LYS A 82 -14.56 -16.42 8.92
N GLY A 83 -15.71 -16.37 8.23
CA GLY A 83 -16.72 -17.42 8.27
C GLY A 83 -17.51 -17.52 9.59
N GLU A 84 -17.40 -16.53 10.47
CA GLU A 84 -18.11 -16.49 11.76
C GLU A 84 -19.61 -16.21 11.59
N ILE A 85 -20.02 -15.66 10.44
CA ILE A 85 -21.42 -15.37 10.09
C ILE A 85 -21.75 -15.95 8.71
N SER A 86 -22.97 -16.48 8.57
CA SER A 86 -23.46 -16.97 7.29
C SER A 86 -23.81 -15.83 6.34
N LYS A 87 -23.82 -16.11 5.02
CA LYS A 87 -24.22 -15.14 3.98
C LYS A 87 -25.59 -14.51 4.26
N LYS A 88 -26.53 -15.30 4.77
CA LYS A 88 -27.89 -14.85 5.09
C LYS A 88 -27.91 -13.81 6.22
N GLN A 89 -27.15 -14.05 7.28
CA GLN A 89 -26.98 -13.10 8.40
C GLN A 89 -26.23 -11.84 7.96
N TYR A 90 -25.24 -11.97 7.08
CA TYR A 90 -24.53 -10.82 6.52
C TYR A 90 -25.48 -9.89 5.75
N GLU A 91 -26.34 -10.46 4.89
CA GLU A 91 -27.28 -9.67 4.08
C GLU A 91 -28.35 -8.95 4.93
N GLU A 92 -28.88 -9.61 5.96
CA GLU A 92 -29.87 -9.02 6.87
C GLU A 92 -29.30 -7.81 7.62
N MET A 93 -28.14 -7.98 8.26
CA MET A 93 -27.49 -6.90 9.02
C MET A 93 -26.93 -5.80 8.12
N TRP A 94 -26.50 -6.13 6.90
CA TRP A 94 -26.05 -5.14 5.92
C TRP A 94 -27.19 -4.21 5.51
N LYS A 95 -28.38 -4.78 5.28
CA LYS A 95 -29.58 -4.02 4.90
C LYS A 95 -30.04 -3.10 6.03
N GLU A 96 -29.94 -3.56 7.28
CA GLU A 96 -30.27 -2.77 8.47
C GLU A 96 -29.30 -1.60 8.69
N LEU A 97 -27.99 -1.83 8.48
CA LEU A 97 -26.96 -0.79 8.64
C LEU A 97 -26.89 0.22 7.48
N SER A 98 -27.43 -0.15 6.31
CA SER A 98 -27.50 0.73 5.14
C SER A 98 -28.73 1.65 5.12
N ARG A 99 -29.63 1.50 6.11
CA ARG A 99 -30.86 2.27 6.26
C ARG A 99 -30.62 3.54 7.07
#